data_AF-A0A7X9DZM8-F1
#
_entry.id   AF-A0A7X9DZM8-F1
#
_cell.length_a   1.000
_cell.length_b   1.000
_cell.length_c   1.000
_cell.angle_alpha   90.00
_cell.angle_beta   90.00
_cell.angle_gamma   90.00
#
_symmetry.space_group_name_H-M   'P 1'
#
loop_
_entity.id
_entity.type
_entity.pdbx_description
1 polymer ?
#
loop_
_entity_poly.entity_id
_entity_poly.type
_entity_poly.pdbx_seq_one_letter_code
_entity_poly.pdbx_strand_id
1 'polypeptide(L)'
;DYAEKAVKLEPNKTISYLRRAIANGKIALFKGVFSVAGVVNSVRADAEKAIQLNNGDNFVMGVSHYVLARTHAKTSEKWKPARSILGLGWADNEIAINEFKKAIEIYPNYVMFYVDYANSLIREDEYKTAREMLNKALTITNAHQDDDKRKAEAKQTLNEIKNK
;
A
#
# COMPACT_ATOMS: atom_id res chain seq x y z
N ASP A 1 -13.74 -16.84 2.76
CA ASP A 1 -14.00 -17.67 3.96
C ASP A 1 -13.29 -17.27 5.25
N TYR A 2 -11.98 -17.47 5.46
CA TYR A 2 -11.38 -17.21 6.78
C TYR A 2 -11.34 -15.72 7.19
N ALA A 3 -10.98 -14.82 6.27
CA ALA A 3 -10.91 -13.40 6.60
C ALA A 3 -12.31 -12.77 6.84
N GLU A 4 -13.34 -13.28 6.16
CA GLU A 4 -14.73 -12.89 6.44
C GLU A 4 -15.20 -13.39 7.82
N LYS A 5 -14.84 -14.62 8.18
CA LYS A 5 -15.12 -15.16 9.53
C LYS A 5 -14.44 -14.32 10.61
N ALA A 6 -13.21 -13.86 10.39
CA ALA A 6 -12.51 -12.99 11.35
C ALA A 6 -13.27 -11.69 11.64
N VAL A 7 -13.79 -11.01 10.60
CA VAL A 7 -14.60 -9.80 10.79
C VAL A 7 -15.92 -10.10 11.49
N LYS A 8 -16.55 -11.25 11.25
CA LYS A 8 -17.78 -11.65 11.96
C LYS A 8 -17.55 -11.93 13.44
N LEU A 9 -16.43 -12.57 13.79
CA LEU A 9 -16.10 -12.93 15.16
C LEU A 9 -15.61 -11.73 15.98
N GLU A 10 -14.81 -10.87 15.36
CA GLU A 10 -14.20 -9.72 16.02
C GLU A 10 -14.41 -8.44 15.17
N PRO A 11 -15.65 -7.92 15.09
CA PRO A 11 -16.00 -6.79 14.21
C PRO A 11 -15.48 -5.45 14.70
N ASN A 12 -14.88 -5.41 15.89
CA ASN A 12 -14.31 -4.22 16.52
C ASN A 12 -12.77 -4.25 16.56
N LYS A 13 -12.10 -5.19 15.89
CA LYS A 13 -10.63 -5.28 15.87
C LYS A 13 -10.04 -4.84 14.54
N THR A 14 -9.06 -3.94 14.56
CA THR A 14 -8.29 -3.49 13.38
C THR A 14 -7.76 -4.68 12.57
N ILE A 15 -7.18 -5.68 13.24
CA ILE A 15 -6.55 -6.83 12.57
C ILE A 15 -7.52 -7.65 11.72
N SER A 16 -8.80 -7.73 12.10
CA SER A 16 -9.82 -8.48 11.35
C SER A 16 -10.05 -7.89 9.97
N TYR A 17 -10.24 -6.57 9.91
CA TYR A 17 -10.42 -5.86 8.64
C TYR A 17 -9.13 -5.81 7.84
N LEU A 18 -7.98 -5.57 8.49
CA LEU A 18 -6.69 -5.58 7.81
C LEU A 18 -6.42 -6.92 7.09
N ARG A 19 -6.67 -8.05 7.76
CA ARG A 19 -6.49 -9.38 7.16
C ARG A 19 -7.41 -9.59 5.96
N ARG A 20 -8.66 -9.10 6.03
CA ARG A 20 -9.60 -9.17 4.90
C ARG A 20 -9.18 -8.27 3.75
N ALA A 21 -8.73 -7.04 4.03
CA ALA A 21 -8.17 -6.14 3.03
C ALA A 21 -6.98 -6.78 2.30
N ILE A 22 -6.03 -7.38 3.01
CA ILE A 22 -4.86 -8.04 2.41
C ILE A 22 -5.27 -9.24 1.55
N ALA A 23 -6.18 -10.08 2.03
CA ALA A 23 -6.68 -11.23 1.27
C ALA A 23 -7.37 -10.80 -0.02
N ASN A 24 -8.27 -9.81 0.06
CA ASN A 24 -8.98 -9.25 -1.08
C ASN A 24 -8.04 -8.53 -2.06
N GLY A 25 -7.02 -7.83 -1.55
CA GLY A 25 -5.99 -7.20 -2.37
C GLY A 25 -5.19 -8.21 -3.20
N LYS A 26 -4.83 -9.35 -2.61
CA LYS A 26 -4.16 -10.46 -3.34
C LYS A 26 -5.07 -11.05 -4.44
N ILE A 27 -6.36 -11.22 -4.15
CA ILE A 27 -7.34 -11.67 -5.16
C ILE A 27 -7.42 -10.66 -6.32
N ALA A 28 -7.47 -9.36 -6.00
CA ALA A 28 -7.54 -8.31 -7.01
C ALA A 28 -6.29 -8.23 -7.89
N LEU A 29 -5.10 -8.47 -7.33
CA LEU A 29 -3.85 -8.55 -8.09
C LEU A 29 -3.82 -9.75 -9.03
N PHE A 30 -4.31 -10.92 -8.59
CA PHE A 30 -4.32 -12.13 -9.42
C PHE A 30 -5.32 -12.07 -10.57
N LYS A 31 -6.52 -11.52 -10.32
CA LYS A 31 -7.59 -11.42 -11.33
C LYS A 31 -7.53 -10.13 -12.17
N GLY A 32 -6.66 -9.19 -11.80
CA GLY A 32 -6.61 -7.84 -12.35
C GLY A 32 -7.74 -6.95 -11.83
N VAL A 33 -7.43 -5.67 -11.55
CA VAL A 33 -8.32 -4.69 -10.91
C VAL A 33 -9.69 -4.54 -11.60
N PHE A 34 -9.75 -4.73 -12.92
CA PHE A 34 -10.98 -4.54 -13.71
C PHE A 34 -12.02 -5.63 -13.50
N SER A 35 -11.61 -6.89 -13.32
CA SER A 35 -12.56 -8.00 -13.12
C SER A 35 -13.17 -8.01 -11.71
N VAL A 36 -12.71 -7.10 -10.84
CA VAL A 36 -12.97 -7.14 -9.40
C VAL A 36 -13.09 -5.74 -8.77
N ALA A 37 -13.64 -4.74 -9.48
CA ALA A 37 -13.81 -3.38 -8.94
C ALA A 37 -14.52 -3.36 -7.56
N GLY A 38 -15.53 -4.24 -7.37
CA GLY A 38 -16.17 -4.44 -6.06
C GLY A 38 -15.20 -4.94 -4.97
N VAL A 39 -14.25 -5.80 -5.32
CA VAL A 39 -13.21 -6.27 -4.39
C VAL A 39 -12.27 -5.11 -4.02
N VAL A 40 -11.87 -4.28 -4.97
CA VAL A 40 -11.01 -3.11 -4.69
C VAL A 40 -11.72 -2.11 -3.76
N ASN A 41 -13.01 -1.87 -3.98
CA ASN A 41 -13.82 -1.07 -3.06
C ASN A 41 -13.87 -1.68 -1.64
N SER A 42 -13.99 -3.02 -1.54
CA SER A 42 -13.93 -3.71 -0.25
C SER A 42 -12.57 -3.61 0.42
N VAL A 43 -11.46 -3.69 -0.34
CA VAL A 43 -10.10 -3.51 0.21
C VAL A 43 -9.95 -2.12 0.82
N ARG A 44 -10.38 -1.08 0.10
CA ARG A 44 -10.36 0.29 0.62
C ARG A 44 -11.18 0.41 1.90
N ALA A 45 -12.44 -0.03 1.86
CA ALA A 45 -13.35 0.10 3.00
C ALA A 45 -12.82 -0.63 4.24
N ASP A 46 -12.21 -1.80 4.06
CA ASP A 46 -11.60 -2.56 5.15
C ASP A 46 -10.34 -1.86 5.71
N ALA A 47 -9.49 -1.31 4.84
CA ALA A 47 -8.31 -0.56 5.28
C ALA A 47 -8.71 0.71 6.05
N GLU A 48 -9.67 1.48 5.54
CA GLU A 48 -10.24 2.66 6.21
C GLU A 48 -10.87 2.28 7.56
N LYS A 49 -11.63 1.17 7.60
CA LYS A 49 -12.22 0.69 8.85
C LYS A 49 -11.18 0.25 9.87
N ALA A 50 -10.12 -0.43 9.41
CA ALA A 50 -9.00 -0.84 10.25
C ALA A 50 -8.31 0.39 10.89
N ILE A 51 -8.04 1.41 10.08
CA ILE A 51 -7.47 2.69 10.52
C ILE A 51 -8.41 3.38 11.52
N GLN A 52 -9.71 3.43 11.24
CA GLN A 52 -10.71 4.05 12.12
C GLN A 52 -10.79 3.37 13.50
N LEU A 53 -10.71 2.04 13.55
CA LEU A 53 -10.76 1.29 14.81
C LEU A 53 -9.56 1.54 15.71
N ASN A 54 -8.39 1.84 15.10
CA ASN A 54 -7.18 2.30 15.77
C ASN A 54 -6.82 1.52 17.05
N ASN A 55 -6.94 0.20 17.02
CA ASN A 55 -6.68 -0.66 18.18
C ASN A 55 -5.77 -1.85 17.85
N GLY A 56 -4.99 -1.73 16.77
CA GLY A 56 -3.84 -2.58 16.49
C GLY A 56 -2.56 -2.04 17.10
N ASP A 57 -1.53 -2.88 17.20
CA ASP A 57 -0.17 -2.42 17.48
C ASP A 57 0.40 -1.59 16.31
N ASN A 58 1.60 -1.03 16.49
CA ASN A 58 2.25 -0.19 15.47
C ASN A 58 2.44 -0.93 14.14
N PHE A 59 2.77 -2.22 14.15
CA PHE A 59 2.92 -2.98 12.91
C PHE A 59 1.58 -3.09 12.17
N VAL A 60 0.52 -3.48 12.88
CA VAL A 60 -0.83 -3.60 12.32
C VAL A 60 -1.33 -2.25 11.80
N MET A 61 -1.11 -1.16 12.53
CA MET A 61 -1.51 0.18 12.10
C MET A 61 -0.69 0.66 10.91
N GLY A 62 0.63 0.50 10.93
CA GLY A 62 1.51 0.85 9.80
C GLY A 62 1.12 0.09 8.52
N VAL A 63 0.85 -1.22 8.64
CA VAL A 63 0.41 -2.03 7.50
C VAL A 63 -1.01 -1.63 7.03
N SER A 64 -1.89 -1.15 7.93
CA SER A 64 -3.22 -0.67 7.54
C SER A 64 -3.14 0.58 6.65
N HIS A 65 -2.32 1.56 7.05
CA HIS A 65 -2.04 2.75 6.23
C HIS A 65 -1.36 2.36 4.91
N TYR A 66 -0.39 1.45 4.95
CA TYR A 66 0.29 0.96 3.74
C TYR A 66 -0.65 0.26 2.75
N VAL A 67 -1.60 -0.56 3.22
CA VAL A 67 -2.59 -1.21 2.35
C VAL A 67 -3.50 -0.18 1.69
N LEU A 68 -3.96 0.83 2.43
CA LEU A 68 -4.74 1.94 1.86
C LEU A 68 -3.91 2.69 0.80
N ALA A 69 -2.66 3.03 1.13
CA ALA A 69 -1.73 3.69 0.22
C ALA A 69 -1.56 2.93 -1.09
N ARG A 70 -1.28 1.63 -1.02
CA ARG A 70 -1.13 0.78 -2.22
C ARG A 70 -2.41 0.66 -3.02
N THR A 71 -3.56 0.64 -2.37
CA THR A 71 -4.84 0.58 -3.07
C THR A 71 -5.06 1.86 -3.89
N HIS A 72 -4.77 3.03 -3.31
CA HIS A 72 -4.79 4.31 -3.99
C HIS A 72 -3.76 4.39 -5.13
N ALA A 73 -2.49 4.04 -4.85
CA ALA A 73 -1.42 4.06 -5.85
C ALA A 73 -1.76 3.14 -7.02
N LYS A 74 -2.04 1.86 -6.77
CA LYS A 74 -2.26 0.87 -7.84
C LYS A 74 -3.50 1.20 -8.68
N THR A 75 -4.56 1.68 -8.05
CA THR A 75 -5.81 2.01 -8.75
C THR A 75 -5.67 3.30 -9.57
N SER A 76 -4.86 4.25 -9.12
CA SER A 76 -4.63 5.53 -9.81
C SER A 76 -3.65 5.45 -10.99
N GLU A 77 -2.91 4.34 -11.16
CA GLU A 77 -2.09 4.10 -12.36
C GLU A 77 -2.90 4.17 -13.66
N LYS A 78 -4.20 3.88 -13.56
CA LYS A 78 -5.15 4.05 -14.67
C LYS A 78 -5.66 5.48 -14.70
N TRP A 79 -5.70 6.07 -15.90
CA TRP A 79 -6.27 7.39 -16.11
C TRP A 79 -7.69 7.53 -15.54
N LYS A 80 -7.98 8.69 -14.96
CA LYS A 80 -9.15 8.92 -14.09
C LYS A 80 -10.50 8.58 -14.75
N PRO A 81 -10.80 8.97 -16.01
CA PRO A 81 -12.07 8.62 -16.64
C PRO A 81 -12.32 7.10 -16.75
N ALA A 82 -11.33 6.28 -17.14
CA ALA A 82 -11.56 4.83 -17.25
C ALA A 82 -11.84 4.17 -15.89
N ARG A 83 -11.13 4.57 -14.83
CA ARG A 83 -11.43 4.05 -13.49
C ARG A 83 -12.72 4.60 -12.91
N SER A 84 -13.15 5.80 -13.31
CA SER A 84 -14.41 6.40 -12.86
C SER A 84 -15.64 5.63 -13.35
N ILE A 85 -15.63 5.15 -14.60
CA ILE A 85 -16.70 4.29 -15.16
C ILE A 85 -16.91 3.01 -14.32
N LEU A 86 -15.89 2.59 -13.60
CA LEU A 86 -15.89 1.38 -12.77
C LEU A 86 -16.17 1.65 -11.29
N GLY A 87 -16.52 2.88 -10.93
CA GLY A 87 -16.70 3.30 -9.54
C GLY A 87 -15.39 3.43 -8.76
N LEU A 88 -14.25 3.53 -9.45
CA LEU A 88 -12.90 3.66 -8.87
C LEU A 88 -12.31 5.07 -9.07
N GLY A 89 -13.17 6.07 -9.29
CA GLY A 89 -12.80 7.48 -9.48
C GLY A 89 -12.17 8.15 -8.25
N TRP A 90 -12.31 7.53 -7.08
CA TRP A 90 -11.77 8.01 -5.80
C TRP A 90 -10.27 7.79 -5.61
N ALA A 91 -9.65 6.88 -6.38
CA ALA A 91 -8.23 6.60 -6.21
C ALA A 91 -7.37 7.83 -6.57
N ASP A 92 -6.28 8.04 -5.84
CA ASP A 92 -5.48 9.24 -5.96
C ASP A 92 -4.07 8.96 -5.46
N ASN A 93 -3.04 9.27 -6.25
CA ASN A 93 -1.66 8.99 -5.89
C ASN A 93 -1.12 9.95 -4.82
N GLU A 94 -1.65 11.17 -4.72
CA GLU A 94 -1.31 12.10 -3.64
C GLU A 94 -1.79 11.56 -2.28
N ILE A 95 -2.99 10.97 -2.25
CA ILE A 95 -3.48 10.26 -1.06
C ILE A 95 -2.56 9.08 -0.74
N ALA A 96 -2.12 8.33 -1.76
CA ALA A 96 -1.18 7.23 -1.54
C ALA A 96 0.12 7.70 -0.87
N ILE A 97 0.72 8.79 -1.37
CA ILE A 97 1.93 9.41 -0.80
C ILE A 97 1.74 9.75 0.68
N ASN A 98 0.62 10.38 1.03
CA ASN A 98 0.32 10.74 2.42
C ASN A 98 0.16 9.50 3.33
N GLU A 99 -0.50 8.47 2.83
CA GLU A 99 -0.72 7.23 3.59
C GLU A 99 0.57 6.39 3.71
N PHE A 100 1.45 6.40 2.70
CA PHE A 100 2.80 5.80 2.82
C PHE A 100 3.64 6.51 3.87
N LYS A 101 3.59 7.84 3.91
CA LYS A 101 4.30 8.63 4.92
C LYS A 101 3.82 8.27 6.33
N LYS A 102 2.51 8.20 6.56
CA LYS A 102 1.91 7.75 7.84
C LYS A 102 2.35 6.32 8.20
N ALA A 103 2.36 5.42 7.23
CA ALA A 103 2.81 4.04 7.46
C ALA A 103 4.26 3.99 7.98
N ILE A 104 5.16 4.80 7.40
CA ILE A 104 6.56 4.92 7.83
C ILE A 104 6.67 5.58 9.22
N GLU A 105 5.88 6.61 9.51
CA GLU A 105 5.86 7.28 10.81
C GLU A 105 5.44 6.32 11.93
N ILE A 106 4.46 5.45 11.67
CA ILE A 106 3.92 4.51 12.66
C ILE A 106 4.84 3.29 12.83
N TYR A 107 5.32 2.71 11.72
CA TYR A 107 6.18 1.53 11.71
C TYR A 107 7.39 1.77 10.80
N PRO A 108 8.45 2.40 11.33
CA PRO A 108 9.65 2.71 10.56
C PRO A 108 10.47 1.47 10.27
N ASN A 109 11.44 1.60 9.38
CA ASN A 109 12.39 0.55 9.01
C ASN A 109 11.77 -0.72 8.40
N TYR A 110 10.55 -0.65 7.86
CA TYR A 110 10.03 -1.71 7.00
C TYR A 110 10.39 -1.40 5.54
N VAL A 111 11.39 -2.11 4.98
CA VAL A 111 11.95 -1.86 3.63
C VAL A 111 10.86 -1.64 2.58
N MET A 112 9.84 -2.48 2.62
CA MET A 112 8.73 -2.47 1.67
C MET A 112 8.01 -1.11 1.57
N PHE A 113 7.84 -0.41 2.70
CA PHE A 113 7.15 0.89 2.75
C PHE A 113 7.91 1.96 1.99
N TYR A 114 9.22 2.05 2.20
CA TYR A 114 10.07 3.05 1.55
C TYR A 114 10.14 2.84 0.03
N VAL A 115 10.19 1.58 -0.43
CA VAL A 115 10.23 1.26 -1.86
C VAL A 115 8.93 1.64 -2.57
N ASP A 116 7.77 1.28 -2.02
CA ASP A 116 6.48 1.63 -2.65
C ASP A 116 6.15 3.12 -2.52
N TYR A 117 6.61 3.76 -1.44
CA TYR A 117 6.52 5.20 -1.31
C TYR A 117 7.32 5.90 -2.41
N ALA A 118 8.57 5.50 -2.61
CA ALA A 118 9.42 6.04 -3.68
C ALA A 118 8.81 5.84 -5.07
N ASN A 119 8.22 4.68 -5.34
CA ASN A 119 7.53 4.42 -6.61
C ASN A 119 6.35 5.38 -6.84
N SER A 120 5.63 5.74 -5.77
CA SER A 120 4.52 6.70 -5.86
C SER A 120 5.03 8.12 -6.05
N LEU A 121 6.15 8.50 -5.41
CA LEU A 121 6.83 9.78 -5.62
C LEU A 121 7.34 9.93 -7.06
N ILE A 122 7.94 8.88 -7.65
CA ILE A 122 8.43 8.89 -9.04
C ILE A 122 7.30 9.19 -10.02
N ARG A 123 6.09 8.70 -9.75
CA ARG A 123 4.92 8.96 -10.61
C ARG A 123 4.45 10.41 -10.58
N GLU A 124 4.78 11.16 -9.53
CA GLU A 124 4.54 12.60 -9.42
C GLU A 124 5.81 13.41 -9.77
N ASP A 125 6.80 12.79 -10.42
CA ASP A 125 8.08 13.40 -10.78
C ASP A 125 8.90 13.92 -9.57
N GLU A 126 8.59 13.45 -8.35
CA GLU A 126 9.29 13.80 -7.09
C GLU A 126 10.58 12.97 -6.91
N TYR A 127 11.45 13.01 -7.92
CA TYR A 127 12.62 12.13 -8.04
C TYR A 127 13.65 12.33 -6.91
N LYS A 128 13.77 13.55 -6.36
CA LYS A 128 14.71 13.83 -5.27
C LYS A 128 14.34 13.03 -4.02
N THR A 129 13.11 13.18 -3.55
CA THR A 129 12.60 12.48 -2.37
C THR A 129 12.48 10.98 -2.63
N ALA A 130 12.14 10.56 -3.85
CA ALA A 130 12.16 9.14 -4.21
C ALA A 130 13.55 8.51 -4.00
N ARG A 131 14.64 9.18 -4.43
CA ARG A 131 16.01 8.69 -4.19
C ARG A 131 16.36 8.62 -2.72
N GLU A 132 15.93 9.60 -1.93
CA GLU A 132 16.14 9.59 -0.48
C GLU A 132 15.48 8.35 0.15
N MET A 133 14.24 8.04 -0.23
CA MET A 133 13.50 6.88 0.28
C MET A 133 14.11 5.55 -0.19
N LEU A 134 14.50 5.43 -1.46
CA LEU A 134 15.16 4.23 -1.99
C LEU A 134 16.51 3.98 -1.29
N ASN A 135 17.33 5.01 -1.13
CA ASN A 135 18.60 4.89 -0.40
C ASN A 135 18.35 4.53 1.06
N LYS A 136 17.35 5.14 1.71
CA LYS A 136 16.94 4.74 3.07
C LYS A 136 16.59 3.26 3.13
N ALA A 137 15.82 2.75 2.17
CA ALA A 137 15.45 1.33 2.08
C ALA A 137 16.68 0.39 2.06
N LEU A 138 17.75 0.80 1.36
CA LEU A 138 18.99 0.02 1.27
C LEU A 138 19.78 -0.02 2.59
N THR A 139 19.65 0.98 3.46
CA THR A 139 20.35 1.05 4.75
C THR A 139 19.67 0.28 5.89
N ILE A 140 18.41 -0.09 5.73
CA ILE A 140 17.63 -0.80 6.76
C ILE A 140 18.18 -2.22 6.94
N THR A 141 18.33 -2.71 8.17
CA THR A 141 18.69 -4.12 8.42
C THR A 141 17.54 -5.06 8.01
N ASN A 142 17.85 -6.17 7.34
CA ASN A 142 16.82 -7.15 6.95
C ASN A 142 16.14 -7.74 8.20
N ALA A 143 14.81 -7.68 8.22
CA ALA A 143 13.97 -8.23 9.28
C ALA A 143 12.77 -9.03 8.73
N HIS A 144 12.41 -8.83 7.45
CA HIS A 144 11.28 -9.50 6.81
C HIS A 144 11.73 -10.34 5.61
N GLN A 145 10.96 -11.38 5.30
CA GLN A 145 11.28 -12.37 4.27
C GLN A 145 11.55 -11.76 2.88
N ASP A 146 10.85 -10.68 2.53
CA ASP A 146 10.96 -10.05 1.20
C ASP A 146 12.00 -8.94 1.14
N ASP A 147 12.71 -8.61 2.23
CA ASP A 147 13.57 -7.42 2.29
C ASP A 147 14.69 -7.44 1.24
N ASP A 148 15.35 -8.58 1.01
CA ASP A 148 16.40 -8.70 -0.01
C ASP A 148 15.86 -8.43 -1.41
N LYS A 149 14.68 -8.98 -1.72
CA LYS A 149 14.00 -8.75 -2.99
C LYS A 149 13.64 -7.27 -3.15
N ARG A 150 13.08 -6.65 -2.10
CA ARG A 150 12.66 -5.24 -2.12
C ARG A 150 13.85 -4.29 -2.22
N LYS A 151 14.99 -4.62 -1.62
CA LYS A 151 16.25 -3.88 -1.80
C LYS A 151 16.82 -4.04 -3.20
N ALA A 152 16.70 -5.22 -3.82
CA ALA A 152 17.09 -5.40 -5.22
C ALA A 152 16.22 -4.54 -6.15
N GLU A 153 14.90 -4.52 -5.93
CA GLU A 153 13.98 -3.61 -6.63
C GLU A 153 14.40 -2.15 -6.42
N ALA A 154 14.74 -1.74 -5.19
CA ALA A 154 15.18 -0.37 -4.91
C ALA A 154 16.45 0.04 -5.68
N LYS A 155 17.45 -0.86 -5.77
CA LYS A 155 18.67 -0.64 -6.57
C LYS A 155 18.34 -0.50 -8.06
N GLN A 156 17.43 -1.33 -8.56
CA GLN A 156 16.99 -1.26 -9.95
C GLN A 156 16.31 0.08 -10.22
N THR A 157 15.34 0.48 -9.41
CA THR A 157 14.62 1.75 -9.54
C THR A 157 15.57 2.95 -9.48
N LEU A 158 16.56 2.95 -8.59
CA LEU A 158 17.59 4.00 -8.54
C LEU A 158 18.36 4.13 -9.87
N ASN A 159 18.70 3.02 -10.51
CA ASN A 159 19.35 3.03 -11.82
C ASN A 159 18.40 3.49 -12.95
N GLU A 160 17.13 3.14 -12.89
CA GLU A 160 16.12 3.58 -13.86
C GLU A 160 15.92 5.10 -13.83
N ILE A 161 15.96 5.72 -12.65
CA ILE A 161 15.80 7.17 -12.49
C ILE A 161 17.12 7.96 -12.46
N LYS A 162 18.26 7.35 -12.79
CA LYS A 162 19.58 8.00 -12.61
C LYS A 162 19.77 9.30 -13.41
N ASN A 163 19.07 9.44 -14.53
CA ASN A 163 19.15 10.61 -15.43
C ASN A 163 17.93 11.55 -15.31
N LYS A 164 17.07 11.31 -14.32
CA LYS A 164 15.87 12.11 -14.05
C LYS A 164 16.15 13.28 -13.14
#